data_AF-A0A259RP94-F1
#
_entry.id   AF-A0A259RP94-F1
#
_cell.length_a   1.000
_cell.length_b   1.000
_cell.length_c   1.000
_cell.angle_alpha   90.00
_cell.angle_beta   90.00
_cell.angle_gamma   90.00
#
_symmetry.space_group_name_H-M   'P 1'
#
loop_
_entity.id
_entity.type
_entity.pdbx_description
1 polymer ?
#
loop_
_entity_poly.entity_id
_entity_poly.type
_entity_poly.pdbx_seq_one_letter_code
_entity_poly.pdbx_strand_id
1 'polypeptide(L)'
;MEEIIFKVKGSAQEPYKVTFTKNKNNINAFCTCPAGESGQYCKHRFAIIAGDNKAVVSSNKEHVMVIKSWLPGSDLEEALIELAEAEHEHDKAKKRLSAAKINIARAMRQ
;
A
#
# COMPACT_ATOMS: atom_id res chain seq x y z
N MET A 1 4.23 21.79 -8.16
CA MET A 1 4.71 20.53 -7.57
C MET A 1 4.54 20.67 -6.08
N GLU A 2 3.77 19.79 -5.47
CA GLU A 2 3.52 19.80 -4.02
C GLU A 2 4.33 18.70 -3.36
N GLU A 3 4.91 18.96 -2.19
CA GLU A 3 5.68 17.98 -1.42
C GLU A 3 5.23 18.00 0.04
N ILE A 4 5.03 16.81 0.62
CA ILE A 4 4.73 16.64 2.04
C ILE A 4 5.60 15.51 2.60
N ILE A 5 6.27 15.80 3.72
CA ILE A 5 7.15 14.86 4.41
C ILE A 5 6.57 14.53 5.78
N PHE A 6 6.53 13.25 6.11
CA PHE A 6 6.11 12.73 7.41
C PHE A 6 7.27 11.99 8.09
N LYS A 7 7.28 12.06 9.43
CA LYS A 7 8.07 11.13 10.26
C LYS A 7 7.11 10.07 10.79
N VAL A 8 7.39 8.80 10.52
CA VAL A 8 6.52 7.66 10.88
C VAL A 8 7.24 6.71 11.80
N LYS A 9 6.65 6.42 12.97
CA LYS A 9 7.17 5.42 13.89
C LYS A 9 6.98 4.02 13.28
N GLY A 10 8.06 3.27 13.21
CA GLY A 10 8.07 1.90 12.69
C GLY A 10 8.87 0.96 13.58
N SER A 11 9.52 -0.02 12.97
CA SER A 11 10.35 -1.02 13.65
C SER A 11 11.74 -0.51 14.07
N ALA A 12 12.23 0.57 13.44
CA ALA A 12 13.50 1.18 13.82
C ALA A 12 13.38 2.07 15.06
N GLN A 13 14.53 2.34 15.70
CA GLN A 13 14.62 3.28 16.81
C GLN A 13 14.29 4.71 16.36
N GLU A 14 14.78 5.10 15.18
CA GLU A 14 14.46 6.39 14.57
C GLU A 14 13.23 6.29 13.66
N PRO A 15 12.34 7.30 13.66
CA PRO A 15 11.20 7.35 12.75
C PRO A 15 11.64 7.34 11.29
N TYR A 16 10.95 6.55 10.46
CA TYR A 16 11.15 6.55 9.02
C TYR A 16 10.64 7.86 8.40
N LYS A 17 11.36 8.36 7.40
CA LYS A 17 10.92 9.51 6.59
C LYS A 17 10.07 8.99 5.45
N VAL A 18 8.87 9.55 5.30
CA VAL A 18 7.97 9.27 4.18
C VAL A 18 7.73 10.56 3.42
N THR A 19 8.12 10.59 2.15
CA THR A 19 7.98 11.76 1.28
C THR A 19 6.94 11.45 0.22
N PHE A 20 5.93 12.31 0.12
CA PHE A 20 4.96 12.32 -0.97
C PHE A 20 5.18 13.54 -1.84
N THR A 21 5.15 13.35 -3.15
CA THR A 21 5.20 14.44 -4.13
C THR A 21 4.06 14.29 -5.11
N LYS A 22 3.44 15.41 -5.49
CA LYS A 22 2.41 15.47 -6.51
C LYS A 22 2.83 16.37 -7.65
N ASN A 23 2.72 15.82 -8.87
CA ASN A 23 2.86 16.57 -10.11
C ASN A 23 1.70 16.23 -11.04
N LYS A 24 0.73 17.16 -11.15
CA LYS A 24 -0.55 16.92 -11.85
C LYS A 24 -1.25 15.67 -11.28
N ASN A 25 -1.33 14.61 -12.08
CA ASN A 25 -1.97 13.34 -11.74
C ASN A 25 -0.95 12.26 -11.33
N ASN A 26 0.35 12.58 -11.34
CA ASN A 26 1.39 11.67 -10.87
C ASN A 26 1.66 11.89 -9.38
N ILE A 27 1.55 10.83 -8.58
CA ILE A 27 1.90 10.83 -7.16
C ILE A 27 3.08 9.88 -6.93
N ASN A 28 4.20 10.43 -6.46
CA ASN A 28 5.33 9.60 -6.02
C ASN A 28 5.40 9.54 -4.49
N ALA A 29 5.70 8.36 -3.96
CA ALA A 29 5.79 8.12 -2.53
C ALA A 29 7.06 7.33 -2.21
N PHE A 30 7.97 7.95 -1.44
CA PHE A 30 9.24 7.37 -1.02
C PHE A 30 9.24 7.14 0.49
N CYS A 31 9.85 6.05 0.93
CA CYS A 31 9.98 5.74 2.36
C CYS A 31 11.36 5.18 2.67
N THR A 32 12.01 5.70 3.71
CA THR A 32 13.34 5.24 4.16
C THR A 32 13.29 3.97 5.02
N CYS A 33 12.24 3.16 4.91
CA CYS A 33 12.19 1.85 5.57
C CYS A 33 12.76 0.77 4.63
N PRO A 34 13.20 -0.39 5.13
CA PRO A 34 13.85 -1.42 4.31
C PRO A 34 13.07 -1.81 3.04
N ALA A 35 11.74 -1.92 3.14
CA ALA A 35 10.88 -2.22 1.99
C ALA A 35 10.87 -1.07 0.95
N GLY A 36 10.83 0.18 1.42
CA GLY A 36 10.82 1.36 0.55
C GLY A 36 12.17 1.61 -0.12
N GLU A 37 13.28 1.38 0.59
CA GLU A 37 14.63 1.43 0.02
C GLU A 37 14.85 0.33 -1.02
N SER A 38 14.23 -0.84 -0.83
CA SER A 38 14.23 -1.94 -1.80
C SER A 38 13.25 -1.75 -2.97
N GLY A 39 12.59 -0.59 -3.08
CA GLY A 39 11.63 -0.30 -4.15
C GLY A 39 10.28 -1.01 -4.04
N GLN A 40 10.06 -1.82 -3.00
CA GLN A 40 8.75 -2.44 -2.73
C GLN A 40 7.82 -1.43 -2.07
N TYR A 41 6.51 -1.66 -2.07
CA TYR A 41 5.59 -0.88 -1.25
C TYR A 41 5.70 -1.23 0.25
N CYS A 42 5.23 -0.34 1.13
CA CYS A 42 5.33 -0.57 2.57
C CYS A 42 4.08 -0.09 3.31
N LYS A 43 3.83 -0.71 4.49
CA LYS A 43 2.72 -0.35 5.37
C LYS A 43 2.67 1.14 5.75
N HIS A 44 3.83 1.82 5.82
CA HIS A 44 3.90 3.23 6.18
C HIS A 44 3.29 4.13 5.11
N ARG A 45 3.58 3.88 3.83
CA ARG A 45 2.98 4.62 2.71
C ARG A 45 1.50 4.30 2.56
N PHE A 46 1.14 3.01 2.63
CA PHE A 46 -0.26 2.58 2.55
C PHE A 46 -1.12 3.18 3.66
N ALA A 47 -0.62 3.25 4.90
CA ALA A 47 -1.35 3.88 6.00
C ALA A 47 -1.66 5.35 5.70
N ILE A 48 -0.66 6.13 5.27
CA ILE A 48 -0.86 7.54 4.94
C ILE A 48 -1.81 7.72 3.75
N ILE A 49 -1.66 6.92 2.69
CA ILE A 49 -2.55 6.91 1.53
C ILE A 49 -4.01 6.64 1.95
N ALA A 50 -4.23 5.70 2.87
CA ALA A 50 -5.56 5.36 3.39
C ALA A 50 -6.17 6.46 4.28
N GLY A 51 -5.38 7.46 4.69
CA GLY A 51 -5.78 8.50 5.63
C GLY A 51 -5.48 8.16 7.10
N ASP A 52 -4.70 7.11 7.38
CA ASP A 52 -4.32 6.73 8.74
C ASP A 52 -3.06 7.48 9.20
N ASN A 53 -3.22 8.29 10.24
CA ASN A 53 -2.15 9.10 10.83
C ASN A 53 -1.62 8.58 12.17
N LYS A 54 -2.07 7.41 12.65
CA LYS A 54 -1.71 6.88 13.99
C LYS A 54 -0.21 6.72 14.20
N ALA A 55 0.50 6.29 13.17
CA ALA A 55 1.94 6.06 13.21
C ALA A 55 2.76 7.33 12.91
N VAL A 56 2.12 8.43 12.48
CA VAL A 56 2.82 9.69 12.20
C VAL A 56 3.19 10.35 13.52
N VAL A 57 4.46 10.74 13.66
CA VAL A 57 5.02 11.39 14.85
C VAL A 57 5.51 12.81 14.59
N SER A 58 5.55 13.27 13.33
CA SER A 58 5.75 14.67 12.99
C SER A 58 4.51 15.51 13.33
N SER A 59 4.67 16.83 13.37
CA SER A 59 3.62 17.80 13.75
C SER A 59 2.48 17.92 12.72
N ASN A 60 2.72 17.53 11.48
CA ASN A 60 1.81 17.68 10.34
C ASN A 60 0.88 16.47 10.11
N LYS A 61 0.37 15.83 11.18
CA LYS A 61 -0.39 14.56 11.07
C LYS A 61 -1.69 14.71 10.30
N GLU A 62 -2.28 15.88 10.35
CA GLU A 62 -3.49 16.28 9.64
C GLU A 62 -3.29 16.37 8.12
N HIS A 63 -2.06 16.59 7.65
CA HIS A 63 -1.75 16.60 6.22
C HIS A 63 -1.90 15.21 5.57
N VAL A 64 -2.06 14.15 6.35
CA VAL A 64 -2.41 12.82 5.84
C VAL A 64 -3.72 12.86 5.03
N MET A 65 -4.67 13.73 5.40
CA MET A 65 -5.91 13.91 4.63
C MET A 65 -5.67 14.62 3.28
N VAL A 66 -4.63 15.44 3.19
CA VAL A 66 -4.20 16.06 1.92
C VAL A 66 -3.64 14.99 0.98
N ILE A 67 -2.87 14.03 1.50
CA ILE A 67 -2.41 12.90 0.67
C ILE A 67 -3.59 12.08 0.14
N LYS A 68 -4.58 11.81 0.99
CA LYS A 68 -5.79 11.08 0.58
C LYS A 68 -6.56 11.85 -0.51
N SER A 69 -6.64 13.18 -0.42
CA SER A 69 -7.30 13.99 -1.45
C SER A 69 -6.53 14.10 -2.76
N TRP A 70 -5.27 13.68 -2.79
CA TRP A 70 -4.50 13.62 -4.03
C TRP A 70 -4.89 12.42 -4.90
N LEU A 71 -5.43 11.35 -4.31
CA LEU A 71 -5.67 10.08 -5.00
C LEU A 71 -6.64 10.17 -6.19
N PRO A 72 -7.82 10.84 -6.08
CA PRO A 72 -8.78 10.83 -7.18
C PRO A 72 -8.20 11.34 -8.50
N GLY A 73 -8.24 10.49 -9.53
CA GLY A 73 -7.72 10.75 -10.87
C GLY A 73 -6.20 10.61 -11.01
N SER A 74 -5.50 10.05 -10.01
CA SER A 74 -4.05 9.83 -10.07
C SER A 74 -3.65 8.47 -10.63
N ASP A 75 -2.43 8.37 -11.13
CA ASP A 75 -1.80 7.10 -11.52
C ASP A 75 -1.70 6.10 -10.35
N LEU A 76 -1.50 6.61 -9.14
CA LEU A 76 -1.47 5.81 -7.92
C LEU A 76 -2.85 5.22 -7.58
N GLU A 77 -3.95 5.95 -7.81
CA GLU A 77 -5.29 5.41 -7.63
C GLU A 77 -5.58 4.27 -8.61
N GLU A 78 -5.23 4.44 -9.88
CA GLU A 78 -5.37 3.39 -10.90
C GLU A 78 -4.61 2.12 -10.49
N ALA A 79 -3.35 2.27 -10.05
CA ALA A 79 -2.54 1.13 -9.59
C ALA A 79 -3.09 0.47 -8.32
N LEU A 80 -3.72 1.23 -7.42
CA LEU A 80 -4.35 0.68 -6.21
C LEU A 80 -5.64 -0.10 -6.54
N ILE A 81 -6.40 0.36 -7.53
CA ILE A 81 -7.60 -0.36 -8.01
C ILE A 81 -7.18 -1.68 -8.64
N GLU A 82 -6.21 -1.67 -9.56
CA GLU A 82 -5.67 -2.88 -10.19
C GLU A 82 -5.16 -3.88 -9.14
N LEU A 83 -4.42 -3.40 -8.12
CA LEU A 83 -3.96 -4.26 -7.04
C LEU A 83 -5.12 -4.95 -6.31
N ALA A 84 -6.18 -4.19 -5.98
CA ALA A 84 -7.34 -4.73 -5.28
C ALA A 84 -8.11 -5.76 -6.13
N GLU A 85 -8.24 -5.51 -7.44
CA GLU A 85 -8.86 -6.46 -8.38
C GLU A 85 -8.02 -7.74 -8.51
N ALA A 86 -6.70 -7.61 -8.66
CA ALA A 86 -5.77 -8.73 -8.74
C ALA A 86 -5.78 -9.59 -7.46
N GLU A 87 -5.83 -8.96 -6.28
CA GLU A 87 -5.95 -9.66 -5.00
C GLU A 87 -7.26 -10.47 -4.89
N HIS A 88 -8.37 -9.90 -5.34
CA HIS A 88 -9.67 -10.58 -5.36
C HIS A 88 -9.70 -11.80 -6.28
N GLU A 89 -9.18 -11.65 -7.49
CA GLU A 89 -9.08 -12.78 -8.44
C GLU A 89 -8.11 -13.85 -7.95
N HIS A 90 -7.01 -13.46 -7.31
CA HIS A 90 -6.07 -14.39 -6.70
C HIS A 90 -6.73 -15.22 -5.58
N ASP A 91 -7.54 -14.61 -4.71
CA ASP A 91 -8.27 -15.34 -3.66
C ASP A 91 -9.26 -16.36 -4.25
N LYS A 92 -10.02 -15.98 -5.28
CA LYS A 92 -10.92 -16.90 -6.00
C LYS A 92 -10.17 -18.07 -6.61
N ALA A 93 -9.07 -17.80 -7.32
CA ALA A 93 -8.25 -18.81 -7.96
C ALA A 93 -7.64 -19.76 -6.92
N LYS A 94 -7.16 -19.23 -5.78
CA LYS A 94 -6.62 -20.00 -4.66
C LYS A 94 -7.67 -20.95 -4.06
N LYS A 95 -8.90 -20.48 -3.85
CA LYS A 95 -10.02 -21.30 -3.36
C LYS A 95 -10.36 -22.42 -4.35
N ARG A 96 -10.43 -22.11 -5.65
CA ARG A 96 -10.68 -23.10 -6.71
C ARG A 96 -9.58 -24.17 -6.76
N LEU A 97 -8.31 -23.76 -6.68
CA LEU A 97 -7.18 -24.69 -6.66
C LEU A 97 -7.24 -25.63 -5.45
N SER A 98 -7.57 -25.09 -4.27
CA SER A 98 -7.74 -25.90 -3.06
C SER A 98 -8.84 -26.96 -3.24
N ALA A 99 -10.00 -26.59 -3.77
CA ALA A 99 -11.10 -27.52 -4.05
C ALA A 99 -10.72 -28.59 -5.09
N ALA A 100 -10.03 -28.22 -6.17
CA ALA A 100 -9.56 -29.16 -7.19
C ALA A 100 -8.59 -30.20 -6.63
N LYS A 101 -7.66 -29.80 -5.75
CA LYS A 101 -6.73 -30.70 -5.04
C LYS A 101 -7.47 -31.72 -4.17
N ILE A 102 -8.53 -31.30 -3.48
CA ILE A 102 -9.36 -32.21 -2.67
C ILE A 102 -10.08 -33.22 -3.57
N ASN A 103 -10.64 -32.76 -4.69
CA ASN A 103 -11.39 -33.63 -5.61
C ASN A 103 -10.50 -34.71 -6.25
N ILE A 104 -9.29 -34.37 -6.70
CA ILE A 104 -8.38 -35.37 -7.29
C ILE A 104 -7.90 -36.38 -6.23
N ALA A 105 -7.60 -35.93 -5.01
CA ALA A 105 -7.21 -36.84 -3.93
C ALA A 105 -8.32 -37.85 -3.57
N ARG A 106 -9.59 -37.45 -3.68
CA ARG A 106 -10.74 -38.34 -3.53
C ARG A 106 -10.84 -39.34 -4.68
N ALA A 107 -10.67 -38.89 -5.93
CA ALA A 107 -10.74 -39.75 -7.11
C ALA A 107 -9.62 -40.82 -7.13
N MET A 108 -8.43 -40.51 -6.61
CA MET A 108 -7.29 -41.44 -6.55
C MET A 108 -7.44 -42.59 -5.54
N ARG A 109 -8.46 -42.55 -4.67
CA ARG A 109 -8.72 -43.58 -3.65
C ARG A 109 -10.01 -44.35 -3.89
N GLN A 110 -10.55 -44.29 -5.12
CA GLN A 110 -11.65 -45.15 -5.56
C GLN A 110 -11.16 -46.52 -5.97
#